data_AF-A0A4U9CYT4-F1
#
_entry.id   AF-A0A4U9CYT4-F1
#
_cell.length_a   1.000
_cell.length_b   1.000
_cell.length_c   1.000
_cell.angle_alpha   90.00
_cell.angle_beta   90.00
_cell.angle_gamma   90.00
#
_symmetry.space_group_name_H-M   'P 1'
#
loop_
_entity.id
_entity.type
_entity.pdbx_description
1 polymer ?
#
loop_
_entity_poly.entity_id
_entity_poly.type
_entity_poly.pdbx_seq_one_letter_code
_entity_poly.pdbx_strand_id
1 'polypeptide(L)'
;MQDQKKIFFFDKWVNNSDRSLTEIGGNVNIIFNAVNNRYYLIDHNLAFADAVTEDEYDVHVYSANGRAWIYDIVDRLEITDLANEAITSLEIAFAQIPDEWFESENERDKLFRQH
;
A
#
# COMPACT_ATOMS: atom_id res chain seq x y z
N MET A 1 -13.17 -2.68 10.18
CA MET A 1 -13.67 -2.10 8.91
C MET A 1 -12.76 -0.95 8.47
N GLN A 2 -12.47 0.03 9.33
CA GLN A 2 -11.61 1.16 8.98
C GLN A 2 -10.22 0.75 8.47
N ASP A 3 -9.57 -0.21 9.12
CA ASP A 3 -8.26 -0.70 8.65
C ASP A 3 -8.33 -1.37 7.26
N GLN A 4 -9.44 -2.04 6.94
CA GLN A 4 -9.62 -2.67 5.63
C GLN A 4 -9.76 -1.62 4.51
N LYS A 5 -10.47 -0.53 4.80
CA LYS A 5 -10.58 0.63 3.91
C LYS A 5 -9.21 1.30 3.71
N LYS A 6 -8.42 1.44 4.78
CA LYS A 6 -7.07 2.01 4.72
C LYS A 6 -6.12 1.13 3.91
N ILE A 7 -6.18 -0.19 4.10
CA ILE A 7 -5.38 -1.15 3.32
C ILE A 7 -5.75 -1.09 1.84
N PHE A 8 -7.05 -1.12 1.50
CA PHE A 8 -7.49 -1.00 0.10
C PHE A 8 -7.06 0.33 -0.53
N PHE A 9 -7.17 1.43 0.21
CA PHE A 9 -6.66 2.72 -0.25
C PHE A 9 -5.16 2.69 -0.48
N PHE A 10 -4.38 2.14 0.47
CA PHE A 10 -2.93 2.06 0.37
C PHE A 10 -2.51 1.27 -0.87
N ASP A 11 -3.06 0.07 -1.08
CA ASP A 11 -2.74 -0.77 -2.23
C ASP A 11 -3.13 -0.07 -3.55
N LYS A 12 -4.27 0.63 -3.62
CA LYS A 12 -4.60 1.50 -4.77
C LYS A 12 -3.63 2.65 -4.96
N TRP A 13 -3.20 3.30 -3.88
CA TRP A 13 -2.35 4.48 -3.91
C TRP A 13 -0.94 4.15 -4.44
N VAL A 14 -0.43 2.97 -4.11
CA VAL A 14 0.87 2.48 -4.62
C VAL A 14 0.72 1.58 -5.85
N ASN A 15 -0.44 1.53 -6.51
CA ASN A 15 -0.69 0.66 -7.66
C ASN A 15 -0.30 -0.83 -7.43
N ASN A 16 -0.70 -1.40 -6.30
CA ASN A 16 -0.52 -2.81 -5.97
C ASN A 16 -1.84 -3.59 -6.13
N SER A 17 -2.07 -4.17 -7.30
CA SER A 17 -3.27 -4.96 -7.59
C SER A 17 -3.17 -6.45 -7.22
N ASP A 18 -1.97 -6.93 -6.84
CA ASP A 18 -1.70 -8.35 -6.63
C ASP A 18 -2.48 -8.96 -5.44
N ARG A 19 -2.95 -8.11 -4.52
CA ARG A 19 -3.60 -8.49 -3.27
C ARG A 19 -5.03 -9.03 -3.43
N SER A 20 -5.13 -10.16 -4.11
CA SER A 20 -6.38 -10.73 -4.63
C SER A 20 -6.95 -11.87 -3.77
N LEU A 21 -8.26 -12.07 -3.83
CA LEU A 21 -8.96 -13.23 -3.28
C LEU A 21 -10.17 -13.57 -4.16
N THR A 22 -10.11 -14.70 -4.87
CA THR A 22 -11.18 -15.19 -5.75
C THR A 22 -11.74 -16.53 -5.24
N GLU A 23 -12.76 -17.05 -5.92
CA GLU A 23 -13.38 -18.35 -5.60
C GLU A 23 -12.41 -19.53 -5.68
N ILE A 24 -11.36 -19.43 -6.50
CA ILE A 24 -10.34 -20.49 -6.69
C ILE A 24 -9.05 -20.24 -5.89
N GLY A 25 -9.00 -19.18 -5.09
CA GLY A 25 -7.82 -18.74 -4.34
C GLY A 25 -7.37 -17.32 -4.71
N GLY A 26 -6.21 -16.90 -4.23
CA GLY A 26 -5.66 -15.57 -4.51
C GLY A 26 -4.38 -15.30 -3.72
N ASN A 27 -3.78 -14.14 -3.92
CA ASN A 27 -2.54 -13.75 -3.26
C ASN A 27 -2.77 -12.68 -2.19
N VAL A 28 -3.34 -13.08 -1.05
CA VAL A 28 -3.77 -12.11 -0.02
C VAL A 28 -2.60 -11.38 0.62
N ASN A 29 -1.48 -12.05 0.91
CA ASN A 29 -0.28 -11.41 1.47
C ASN A 29 -0.53 -10.46 2.68
N ILE A 30 -1.54 -10.79 3.50
CA ILE A 30 -1.85 -10.11 4.78
C ILE A 30 -1.75 -11.11 5.91
N ILE A 31 -0.97 -10.76 6.94
CA ILE A 31 -0.96 -11.48 8.22
C ILE A 31 -1.69 -10.63 9.25
N PHE A 32 -2.72 -11.19 9.89
CA PHE A 32 -3.42 -10.52 10.99
C PHE A 32 -2.97 -11.09 12.34
N ASN A 33 -2.34 -10.25 13.16
CA ASN A 33 -2.03 -10.60 14.54
C ASN A 33 -3.22 -10.24 15.43
N ALA A 34 -3.98 -11.26 15.83
CA ALA A 34 -5.16 -11.11 16.67
C ALA A 34 -4.85 -10.62 18.10
N VAL A 35 -3.66 -10.93 18.63
CA VAL A 35 -3.26 -10.52 19.99
C VAL A 35 -3.04 -9.01 20.06
N ASN A 36 -2.39 -8.45 19.04
CA ASN A 36 -2.05 -7.03 18.97
C ASN A 36 -3.02 -6.20 18.12
N ASN A 37 -4.05 -6.84 17.57
CA ASN A 37 -5.00 -6.24 16.62
C ASN A 37 -4.29 -5.45 15.50
N ARG A 38 -3.30 -6.08 14.85
CA ARG A 38 -2.44 -5.43 13.86
C ARG A 38 -2.35 -6.24 12.58
N TYR A 39 -2.48 -5.54 11.45
CA TYR A 39 -2.21 -6.07 10.12
C TYR A 39 -0.74 -5.90 9.76
N TYR A 40 -0.17 -6.92 9.15
CA TYR A 40 1.13 -6.89 8.49
C TYR A 40 0.91 -7.17 7.01
N LEU A 41 1.13 -6.15 6.20
CA LEU A 41 1.13 -6.25 4.74
C LEU A 41 2.53 -6.69 4.34
N ILE A 42 2.63 -7.77 3.59
CA ILE A 42 3.90 -8.30 3.11
C ILE A 42 3.88 -8.37 1.58
N ASP A 43 5.08 -8.59 1.02
CA ASP A 43 5.28 -8.87 -0.40
C ASP A 43 4.73 -7.78 -1.33
N HIS A 44 5.46 -6.66 -1.40
CA HIS A 44 5.14 -5.49 -2.23
C HIS A 44 5.97 -5.43 -3.51
N ASN A 45 6.49 -6.57 -3.98
CA ASN A 45 7.33 -6.66 -5.16
C ASN A 45 6.63 -6.23 -6.47
N LEU A 46 5.30 -6.28 -6.51
CA LEU A 46 4.45 -5.83 -7.62
C LEU A 46 3.77 -4.48 -7.37
N ALA A 47 4.16 -3.76 -6.32
CA ALA A 47 3.74 -2.39 -6.12
C ALA A 47 4.40 -1.44 -7.14
N PHE A 48 3.81 -0.28 -7.31
CA PHE A 48 4.19 0.78 -8.26
C PHE A 48 4.15 0.31 -9.71
N ALA A 49 3.21 -0.58 -10.06
CA ALA A 49 3.01 -1.01 -11.43
C ALA A 49 2.65 0.17 -12.35
N ASP A 50 3.24 0.18 -13.55
CA ASP A 50 3.06 1.23 -14.57
C ASP A 50 1.61 1.37 -15.03
N ALA A 51 0.87 0.26 -15.06
CA ALA A 51 -0.52 0.21 -15.45
C ALA A 51 -1.26 -0.83 -14.61
N VAL A 52 -2.37 -0.40 -14.03
CA VAL A 52 -3.37 -1.24 -13.36
C VAL A 52 -4.74 -0.84 -13.88
N THR A 53 -5.62 -1.81 -14.04
CA THR A 53 -7.02 -1.63 -14.41
C THR A 53 -7.90 -1.67 -13.16
N GLU A 54 -9.06 -1.00 -13.22
CA GLU A 54 -10.01 -1.00 -12.09
C GLU A 54 -10.53 -2.41 -11.79
N ASP A 55 -10.73 -3.24 -12.82
CA ASP A 55 -11.20 -4.63 -12.69
C ASP A 55 -10.24 -5.50 -11.85
N GLU A 56 -8.93 -5.20 -11.86
CA GLU A 56 -7.97 -5.93 -11.01
C GLU A 56 -8.21 -5.66 -9.51
N TYR A 57 -8.76 -4.49 -9.16
CA TYR A 57 -9.13 -4.18 -7.79
C TYR A 57 -10.50 -4.74 -7.39
N ASP A 58 -11.31 -5.22 -8.32
CA ASP A 58 -12.58 -5.88 -8.00
C ASP A 58 -12.36 -7.20 -7.26
N VAL A 59 -11.28 -7.90 -7.56
CA VAL A 59 -10.88 -9.14 -6.87
C VAL A 59 -9.97 -8.89 -5.68
N HIS A 60 -9.65 -7.63 -5.36
CA HIS A 60 -8.88 -7.30 -4.17
C HIS A 60 -9.57 -7.84 -2.92
N VAL A 61 -8.82 -8.42 -1.97
CA VAL A 61 -9.37 -9.06 -0.77
C VAL A 61 -10.34 -8.16 0.00
N TYR A 62 -10.06 -6.84 0.00
CA TYR A 62 -10.86 -5.80 0.65
C TYR A 62 -11.65 -4.92 -0.31
N SER A 63 -11.83 -5.32 -1.57
CA SER A 63 -12.67 -4.60 -2.53
C SER A 63 -14.07 -4.30 -1.97
N ALA A 64 -14.68 -3.23 -2.47
CA ALA A 64 -16.10 -2.96 -2.25
C ALA A 64 -16.97 -4.05 -2.91
N ASN A 65 -16.45 -4.73 -3.94
CA ASN A 65 -17.12 -5.87 -4.54
C ASN A 65 -17.18 -7.02 -3.52
N GLY A 66 -18.39 -7.37 -3.08
CA GLY A 66 -18.62 -8.35 -2.01
C GLY A 66 -18.61 -7.80 -0.58
N ARG A 67 -18.56 -6.47 -0.38
CA ARG A 67 -18.61 -5.84 0.95
C ARG A 67 -19.62 -4.70 1.03
N ALA A 68 -20.23 -4.53 2.20
CA ALA A 68 -21.25 -3.51 2.46
C ALA A 68 -20.66 -2.16 2.90
N TRP A 69 -19.48 -1.79 2.41
CA TRP A 69 -18.85 -0.50 2.76
C TRP A 69 -18.55 0.32 1.51
N ILE A 70 -18.67 1.63 1.64
CA ILE A 70 -18.22 2.64 0.67
C ILE A 70 -17.37 3.68 1.39
N TYR A 71 -16.58 4.44 0.64
CA TYR A 71 -15.90 5.62 1.19
C TYR A 71 -16.91 6.76 1.36
N ASP A 72 -17.02 7.27 2.57
CA ASP A 72 -17.80 8.46 2.89
C ASP A 72 -16.89 9.69 3.06
N ILE A 73 -17.50 10.82 3.47
CA ILE A 73 -16.77 12.09 3.65
C ILE A 73 -15.77 12.03 4.82
N VAL A 74 -16.05 11.25 5.85
CA VAL A 74 -15.17 11.08 7.01
C VAL A 74 -13.96 10.25 6.59
N ASP A 75 -14.18 9.16 5.84
CA ASP A 75 -13.08 8.37 5.31
C ASP A 75 -12.16 9.20 4.41
N ARG A 76 -12.74 10.06 3.55
CA ARG A 76 -11.94 10.94 2.67
C ARG A 76 -11.02 11.85 3.48
N LEU A 77 -11.53 12.46 4.54
CA LEU A 77 -10.73 13.34 5.39
C LEU A 77 -9.58 12.54 6.04
N GLU A 78 -9.91 11.43 6.71
CA GLU A 78 -8.91 10.58 7.38
C GLU A 78 -7.81 10.08 6.44
N ILE A 79 -8.19 9.63 5.24
CA ILE A 79 -7.26 9.11 4.24
C ILE A 79 -6.39 10.22 3.64
N THR A 80 -6.97 11.41 3.43
CA THR A 80 -6.21 12.57 2.95
C THR A 80 -5.16 12.98 3.98
N ASP A 81 -5.52 13.02 5.26
CA ASP A 81 -4.59 13.32 6.34
C ASP A 81 -3.46 12.28 6.41
N LEU A 82 -3.79 10.99 6.32
CA LEU A 82 -2.80 9.90 6.27
C LEU A 82 -1.86 10.02 5.07
N ALA A 83 -2.39 10.33 3.88
CA ALA A 83 -1.58 10.50 2.68
C ALA A 83 -0.63 11.70 2.80
N ASN A 84 -1.12 12.82 3.33
CA ASN A 84 -0.30 14.02 3.56
C ASN A 84 0.82 13.75 4.58
N GLU A 85 0.50 13.07 5.68
CA GLU A 85 1.50 12.67 6.68
C GLU A 85 2.56 11.75 6.06
N ALA A 86 2.13 10.73 5.30
CA ALA A 86 3.02 9.81 4.62
C ALA A 86 3.96 10.54 3.64
N ILE A 87 3.43 11.40 2.76
CA ILE A 87 4.23 12.21 1.81
C ILE A 87 5.24 13.08 2.56
N THR A 88 4.82 13.75 3.63
CA THR A 88 5.70 14.62 4.42
C THR A 88 6.83 13.84 5.11
N SER A 89 6.61 12.56 5.40
CA SER A 89 7.61 11.68 6.01
C SER A 89 8.55 10.99 5.02
N LEU A 90 8.31 11.10 3.70
CA LEU A 90 9.07 10.35 2.68
C LEU A 90 10.57 10.66 2.72
N GLU A 91 10.96 11.94 2.84
CA GLU A 91 12.38 12.31 2.90
C GLU A 91 13.10 11.65 4.08
N ILE A 92 12.43 11.60 5.24
CA ILE A 92 12.95 10.97 6.46
C ILE A 92 12.99 9.44 6.30
N ALA A 93 12.02 8.85 5.60
CA ALA A 93 11.99 7.41 5.32
C ALA A 93 13.13 7.01 4.36
N PHE A 94 13.35 7.79 3.30
CA PHE A 94 14.45 7.58 2.37
C PHE A 94 15.82 7.71 3.03
N ALA A 95 15.99 8.69 3.93
CA ALA A 95 17.22 8.85 4.70
C ALA A 95 17.50 7.69 5.67
N GLN A 96 16.51 6.85 5.99
CA GLN A 96 16.65 5.68 6.85
C GLN A 96 16.96 4.39 6.08
N ILE A 97 17.01 4.41 4.75
CA ILE A 97 17.40 3.24 3.97
C ILE A 97 18.87 2.91 4.29
N PRO A 98 19.19 1.68 4.72
CA PRO A 98 20.56 1.31 5.07
C PRO A 98 21.52 1.52 3.90
N ASP A 99 22.70 2.07 4.18
CA ASP A 99 23.70 2.33 3.13
C ASP A 99 24.17 1.02 2.46
N GLU A 100 24.09 -0.12 3.16
CA GLU A 100 24.46 -1.44 2.62
C GLU A 100 23.49 -1.96 1.53
N TRP A 101 22.32 -1.33 1.36
CA TRP A 101 21.35 -1.75 0.34
C TRP A 101 21.65 -1.18 -1.05
N PHE A 102 22.55 -0.21 -1.15
CA PHE A 102 22.98 0.38 -2.41
C PHE A 102 24.22 -0.34 -2.94
N GLU A 103 24.31 -0.54 -4.26
CA GLU A 103 25.50 -1.14 -4.89
C GLU A 103 26.72 -0.19 -4.81
N SER A 104 26.46 1.13 -4.74
CA SER A 104 27.49 2.15 -4.57
C SER A 104 26.93 3.48 -4.05
N GLU A 105 27.80 4.33 -3.49
CA GLU A 105 27.44 5.71 -3.09
C GLU A 105 26.92 6.55 -4.28
N ASN A 106 27.45 6.31 -5.49
CA ASN A 106 27.04 7.03 -6.71
C ASN A 106 25.60 6.66 -7.13
N GLU A 107 25.18 5.42 -6.91
CA GLU A 107 23.79 5.00 -7.14
C GLU A 107 22.85 5.70 -6.16
N ARG A 108 23.18 5.67 -4.87
CA ARG A 108 22.44 6.37 -3.81
C ARG A 108 22.29 7.86 -4.12
N ASP A 109 23.38 8.51 -4.53
CA ASP A 109 23.38 9.91 -4.91
C ASP A 109 22.47 10.22 -6.10
N LYS A 110 22.45 9.36 -7.13
CA LYS A 110 21.56 9.54 -8.29
C LYS A 110 20.08 9.41 -7.91
N LEU A 111 19.76 8.52 -6.97
CA LEU A 111 18.39 8.30 -6.51
C LEU A 111 17.85 9.48 -5.70
N PHE A 112 18.70 10.16 -4.91
CA PHE A 112 18.24 11.20 -3.99
C PHE A 112 18.61 12.65 -4.38
N ARG A 113 19.45 12.89 -5.40
CA ARG A 113 19.83 14.26 -5.84
C ARG A 113 19.01 14.82 -7.01
N GLN A 114 17.95 14.14 -7.46
CA GLN A 114 17.11 14.60 -8.60
C GLN A 114 15.98 15.58 -8.24
N HIS A 115 16.00 16.18 -7.04
CA HIS A 115 15.02 17.19 -6.62
C HIS A 115 15.69 18.50 -6.19
#